data_AF-A0A524G509-F1
#
_entry.id   AF-A0A524G509-F1
#
_cell.length_a   1.000
_cell.length_b   1.000
_cell.length_c   1.000
_cell.angle_alpha   90.00
_cell.angle_beta   90.00
_cell.angle_gamma   90.00
#
_symmetry.space_group_name_H-M   'P 1'
#
loop_
_entity.id
_entity.type
_entity.pdbx_description
1 polymer ?
#
loop_
_entity_poly.entity_id
_entity_poly.type
_entity_poly.pdbx_seq_one_letter_code
_entity_poly.pdbx_strand_id
1 'polypeptide(L)'
;MVHRDLGNIEVQVIMGKFDDSNLDLVVKAQDIPLGLSPSGVIGAGGTVGGFGITIKEASSADIVLQWPAVAIEDPDRREVLYQATKNALQSAEEMDASKIGLFTMGLEVSRIPSWEIAEEIVQAIKEHSNGETTIRKVVIVVSSPIQMSSFQFALDNLILVRQR
;
A
#
# COMPACT_ATOMS: atom_id res chain seq x y z
N MET A 1 -7.25 12.13 9.22
CA MET A 1 -7.73 10.75 9.26
C MET A 1 -9.03 10.70 8.48
N VAL A 2 -9.16 9.75 7.57
CA VAL A 2 -10.37 9.53 6.76
C VAL A 2 -10.87 8.12 7.07
N HIS A 3 -12.18 7.94 7.10
CA HIS A 3 -12.82 6.67 7.41
C HIS A 3 -13.96 6.42 6.43
N ARG A 4 -14.05 5.20 5.89
CA ARG A 4 -15.15 4.80 5.03
C ARG A 4 -15.37 3.29 5.08
N ASP A 5 -16.64 2.89 5.07
CA ASP A 5 -17.02 1.49 4.97
C ASP A 5 -17.10 1.07 3.51
N LEU A 6 -16.38 0.02 3.15
CA LEU A 6 -16.49 -0.67 1.86
C LEU A 6 -17.16 -2.01 2.12
N GLY A 7 -18.48 -2.08 1.97
CA GLY A 7 -19.24 -3.29 2.31
C GLY A 7 -19.19 -3.56 3.81
N ASN A 8 -18.58 -4.68 4.20
CA ASN A 8 -18.37 -5.11 5.58
C ASN A 8 -16.95 -4.83 6.11
N ILE A 9 -16.11 -4.11 5.35
CA ILE A 9 -14.74 -3.75 5.71
C ILE A 9 -14.69 -2.27 6.08
N GLU A 10 -14.20 -1.98 7.29
CA GLU A 10 -13.86 -0.63 7.74
C GLU A 10 -12.51 -0.21 7.11
N VAL A 11 -12.50 0.83 6.28
CA VAL A 11 -11.25 1.37 5.70
C VAL A 11 -10.88 2.69 6.37
N GLN A 12 -9.71 2.73 6.99
CA GLN A 12 -9.19 3.88 7.71
C GLN A 12 -7.89 4.37 7.07
N VAL A 13 -7.84 5.64 6.67
CA VAL A 13 -6.62 6.29 6.15
C VAL A 13 -6.01 7.19 7.21
N ILE A 14 -4.76 6.93 7.56
CA ILE A 14 -3.99 7.62 8.60
C ILE A 14 -2.73 8.19 7.98
N MET A 15 -2.39 9.43 8.30
CA MET A 15 -1.16 10.06 7.84
C MET A 15 -0.08 10.01 8.93
N GLY A 16 1.13 9.63 8.53
CA GLY A 16 2.31 9.66 9.39
C GLY A 16 2.55 8.34 10.13
N LYS A 17 3.12 8.43 11.33
CA LYS A 17 3.48 7.25 12.12
C LYS A 17 2.22 6.54 12.64
N PHE A 18 2.20 5.22 12.49
CA PHE A 18 1.16 4.36 13.04
C PHE A 18 1.81 3.20 13.79
N ASP A 19 1.26 2.85 14.96
CA ASP A 19 1.68 1.69 15.74
C ASP A 19 0.93 0.45 15.24
N ASP A 20 1.66 -0.50 14.67
CA ASP A 20 1.12 -1.71 14.07
C ASP A 20 1.03 -2.90 15.02
N SER A 21 1.28 -2.71 16.33
CA SER A 21 1.21 -3.80 17.31
C SER A 21 -0.18 -4.45 17.47
N ASN A 22 -1.23 -3.80 16.97
CA ASN A 22 -2.62 -4.28 17.04
C ASN A 22 -3.16 -4.75 15.68
N LEU A 23 -2.28 -4.91 14.69
CA LEU A 23 -2.61 -5.40 13.36
C LEU A 23 -2.13 -6.85 13.23
N ASP A 24 -2.96 -7.69 12.63
CA ASP A 24 -2.68 -9.12 12.46
C ASP A 24 -1.68 -9.32 11.30
N LEU A 25 -1.80 -8.49 10.27
CA LEU A 25 -0.93 -8.51 9.09
C LEU A 25 -0.64 -7.08 8.61
N VAL A 26 0.60 -6.82 8.21
CA VAL A 26 0.98 -5.56 7.56
C VAL A 26 1.70 -5.78 6.24
N VAL A 27 1.50 -4.87 5.30
CA VAL A 27 2.25 -4.78 4.05
C VAL A 27 3.13 -3.54 4.11
N LYS A 28 4.45 -3.75 4.01
CA LYS A 28 5.48 -2.70 4.11
C LYS A 28 6.45 -2.81 2.94
N ALA A 29 7.28 -1.79 2.72
CA ALA A 29 8.38 -1.92 1.79
C ALA A 29 9.62 -2.53 2.48
N GLN A 30 10.30 -3.45 1.79
CA GLN A 30 11.45 -4.17 2.36
C GLN A 30 12.71 -3.30 2.41
N ASP A 31 12.96 -2.56 1.35
CA ASP A 31 14.17 -1.75 1.14
C ASP A 31 13.81 -0.45 0.43
N ILE A 32 13.68 0.64 1.21
CA ILE A 32 13.37 1.97 0.68
C ILE A 32 14.70 2.70 0.45
N PRO A 33 15.10 2.97 -0.80
CA PRO A 33 16.38 3.62 -1.09
C PRO A 33 16.37 5.09 -0.64
N LEU A 34 17.44 5.52 0.03
CA LEU A 34 17.62 6.92 0.44
C LEU A 34 18.60 7.67 -0.48
N GLY A 35 18.15 8.83 -0.95
CA GLY A 35 18.95 9.83 -1.66
C GLY A 35 18.96 9.69 -3.19
N LEU A 36 19.48 10.74 -3.85
CA LEU A 36 19.77 10.80 -5.28
C LEU A 36 21.29 10.69 -5.43
N SER A 37 21.79 9.61 -6.02
CA SER A 37 23.19 9.50 -6.44
C SER A 37 23.35 10.14 -7.83
N PRO A 38 24.53 10.67 -8.13
CA PRO A 38 24.88 11.11 -9.47
C PRO A 38 24.66 9.95 -10.45
N SER A 39 24.11 10.27 -11.62
CA SER A 39 23.68 9.35 -12.66
C SER A 39 24.56 8.10 -12.84
N GLY A 40 23.97 6.90 -12.77
CA GLY A 40 24.56 5.69 -13.36
C GLY A 40 24.66 4.42 -12.50
N VAL A 41 24.30 4.42 -11.21
CA VAL A 41 24.39 3.22 -10.36
C VAL A 41 22.99 2.69 -10.04
N ILE A 42 22.62 1.54 -10.60
CA ILE A 42 21.37 0.84 -10.29
C ILE A 42 21.49 0.23 -8.88
N GLY A 43 20.69 0.72 -7.94
CA GLY A 43 20.58 0.14 -6.60
C GLY A 43 19.77 -1.16 -6.60
N ALA A 44 19.91 -1.96 -5.54
CA ALA A 44 19.30 -3.28 -5.40
C ALA A 44 17.75 -3.32 -5.47
N GLY A 45 17.08 -2.17 -5.53
CA GLY A 45 15.62 -2.03 -5.68
C GLY A 45 15.17 -1.47 -7.03
N GLY A 46 15.97 -1.60 -8.10
CA GLY A 46 15.60 -1.13 -9.45
C GLY A 46 15.66 0.40 -9.63
N THR A 47 16.00 1.14 -8.57
CA THR A 47 16.16 2.59 -8.63
C THR A 47 17.55 2.96 -9.11
N VAL A 48 17.60 3.73 -10.21
CA VAL A 48 18.84 4.33 -10.71
C VAL A 48 19.23 5.47 -9.76
N GLY A 49 20.30 5.26 -9.00
CA GLY A 49 20.98 6.31 -8.23
C GLY A 49 20.62 6.39 -6.75
N GLY A 50 20.84 5.33 -5.97
CA GLY A 50 20.81 5.40 -4.49
C GLY A 50 22.22 5.29 -3.88
N PHE A 51 22.48 5.89 -2.71
CA PHE A 51 23.78 5.83 -2.00
C PHE A 51 24.17 4.42 -1.50
N GLY A 52 23.47 3.37 -1.93
CA GLY A 52 23.54 2.03 -1.35
C GLY A 52 22.95 1.94 0.07
N ILE A 53 22.30 3.02 0.55
CA ILE A 53 21.63 3.06 1.85
C ILE A 53 20.15 2.80 1.62
N THR A 54 19.62 1.75 2.26
CA THR A 54 18.20 1.46 2.33
C THR A 54 17.70 1.65 3.76
N ILE A 55 16.44 2.04 3.90
CA ILE A 55 15.72 1.97 5.17
C ILE A 55 14.64 0.91 5.09
N LYS A 56 14.44 0.22 6.21
CA LYS A 56 13.35 -0.71 6.42
C LYS A 56 12.40 -0.13 7.45
N GLU A 57 11.11 -0.16 7.15
CA GLU A 57 10.09 0.22 8.13
C GLU A 57 10.07 -0.79 9.27
N ALA A 58 10.29 -0.32 10.50
CA ALA A 58 10.14 -1.15 11.69
C ALA A 58 8.69 -1.63 11.81
N SER A 59 8.48 -2.84 12.31
CA SER A 59 7.15 -3.42 12.51
C SER A 59 7.09 -4.19 13.82
N SER A 60 5.96 -4.03 14.50
CA SER A 60 5.57 -4.78 15.69
C SER A 60 4.43 -5.76 15.40
N ALA A 61 4.01 -5.90 14.14
CA ALA A 61 2.95 -6.81 13.73
C ALA A 61 3.46 -8.25 13.65
N ASP A 62 2.56 -9.20 13.84
CA ASP A 62 2.88 -10.64 13.83
C ASP A 62 3.37 -11.11 12.46
N ILE A 63 2.77 -10.57 11.39
CA ILE A 63 3.06 -10.95 10.01
C ILE A 63 3.32 -9.71 9.17
N VAL A 64 4.45 -9.72 8.45
CA VAL A 64 4.87 -8.63 7.57
C VAL A 64 5.04 -9.16 6.14
N LEU A 65 4.11 -8.81 5.27
CA LEU A 65 4.25 -8.96 3.82
C LEU A 65 5.00 -7.75 3.25
N GLN A 66 5.58 -7.96 2.07
CA GLN A 66 6.34 -6.92 1.37
C GLN A 66 5.61 -6.47 0.11
N TRP A 67 5.58 -5.16 -0.13
CA TRP A 67 5.23 -4.64 -1.45
C TRP A 67 6.23 -5.15 -2.50
N PRO A 68 5.77 -5.45 -3.72
CA PRO A 68 6.69 -5.76 -4.81
C PRO A 68 7.59 -4.56 -5.10
N ALA A 69 8.80 -4.83 -5.62
CA ALA A 69 9.63 -3.78 -6.18
C ALA A 69 8.97 -3.28 -7.47
N VAL A 70 8.46 -2.05 -7.43
CA VAL A 70 7.80 -1.40 -8.57
C VAL A 70 8.22 0.06 -8.61
N ALA A 71 8.40 0.59 -9.82
CA ALA A 71 8.82 1.96 -10.10
C ALA A 71 7.90 2.63 -11.13
N ILE A 72 8.06 3.94 -11.32
CA ILE A 72 7.25 4.70 -12.28
C ILE A 72 7.50 4.27 -13.74
N GLU A 73 8.69 3.77 -14.04
CA GLU A 73 9.08 3.29 -15.36
C GLU A 73 8.39 1.98 -15.76
N ASP A 74 7.88 1.22 -14.78
CA ASP A 74 7.23 -0.06 -15.03
C ASP A 74 5.85 0.17 -15.67
N PRO A 75 5.61 -0.35 -16.89
CA PRO A 75 4.37 -0.11 -17.62
C PRO A 75 3.16 -0.82 -16.99
N ASP A 76 3.40 -1.90 -16.26
CA ASP A 76 2.42 -2.74 -15.57
C ASP A 76 2.29 -2.41 -14.07
N ARG A 77 2.96 -1.36 -13.57
CA ARG A 77 2.97 -0.98 -12.14
C ARG A 77 1.59 -0.94 -11.48
N ARG A 78 0.58 -0.47 -12.20
CA ARG A 78 -0.80 -0.39 -11.69
C ARG A 78 -1.39 -1.78 -11.43
N GLU A 79 -1.22 -2.68 -12.39
CA GLU A 79 -1.67 -4.07 -12.24
C GLU A 79 -0.90 -4.77 -11.10
N VAL A 80 0.41 -4.53 -11.02
CA VAL A 80 1.26 -5.07 -9.95
C VAL A 80 0.78 -4.60 -8.56
N LEU A 81 0.41 -3.32 -8.42
CA LEU A 81 -0.14 -2.78 -7.17
C LEU A 81 -1.49 -3.39 -6.79
N TYR A 82 -2.39 -3.51 -7.78
CA TYR A 82 -3.69 -4.15 -7.58
C TYR A 82 -3.52 -5.61 -7.14
N GLN A 83 -2.72 -6.39 -7.87
CA GLN A 83 -2.47 -7.81 -7.54
C GLN A 83 -1.75 -7.97 -6.20
N ALA A 84 -0.78 -7.12 -5.89
CA ALA A 84 -0.11 -7.15 -4.59
C ALA A 84 -1.10 -6.92 -3.43
N THR A 85 -2.00 -5.95 -3.59
CA THR A 85 -3.03 -5.66 -2.60
C THR A 85 -4.00 -6.84 -2.46
N LYS A 86 -4.46 -7.38 -3.60
CA LYS A 86 -5.35 -8.55 -3.63
C LYS A 86 -4.73 -9.77 -2.97
N ASN A 87 -3.47 -10.07 -3.29
CA ASN A 87 -2.74 -11.20 -2.71
C ASN A 87 -2.53 -11.01 -1.21
N ALA A 88 -2.31 -9.77 -0.74
CA ALA A 88 -2.21 -9.48 0.69
C ALA A 88 -3.54 -9.70 1.42
N LEU A 89 -4.66 -9.27 0.83
CA LEU A 89 -5.99 -9.54 1.36
C LEU A 89 -6.30 -11.05 1.39
N GLN A 90 -5.96 -11.78 0.33
CA GLN A 90 -6.10 -13.24 0.29
C GLN A 90 -5.24 -13.95 1.34
N SER A 91 -3.97 -13.54 1.48
CA SER A 91 -3.07 -14.10 2.50
C SER A 91 -3.61 -13.85 3.91
N ALA A 92 -4.25 -12.70 4.14
CA ALA A 92 -4.89 -12.41 5.41
C ALA A 92 -6.10 -13.31 5.68
N GLU A 93 -6.93 -13.62 4.68
CA GLU A 93 -8.03 -14.59 4.83
C GLU A 93 -7.50 -16.00 5.15
N GLU A 94 -6.45 -16.46 4.46
CA GLU A 94 -5.82 -17.77 4.71
C GLU A 94 -5.27 -17.91 6.13
N MET A 95 -5.02 -16.78 6.80
CA MET A 95 -4.49 -16.68 8.16
C MET A 95 -5.56 -16.30 9.19
N ASP A 96 -6.84 -16.23 8.80
CA ASP A 96 -7.96 -15.77 9.64
C ASP A 96 -7.72 -14.35 10.24
N ALA A 97 -6.94 -13.51 9.57
CA ALA A 97 -6.65 -12.16 10.02
C ALA A 97 -7.90 -11.27 9.88
N SER A 98 -8.08 -10.38 10.86
CA SER A 98 -9.22 -9.48 10.97
C SER A 98 -8.85 -8.01 10.72
N LYS A 99 -7.57 -7.64 10.95
CA LYS A 99 -7.05 -6.27 10.86
C LYS A 99 -5.75 -6.24 10.06
N ILE A 100 -5.76 -5.48 8.96
CA ILE A 100 -4.63 -5.37 8.05
C ILE A 100 -4.10 -3.94 8.01
N GLY A 101 -2.78 -3.77 7.93
CA GLY A 101 -2.13 -2.49 7.65
C GLY A 101 -1.49 -2.44 6.26
N LEU A 102 -1.71 -1.36 5.51
CA LEU A 102 -1.08 -1.09 4.22
C LEU A 102 -0.24 0.19 4.34
N PHE A 103 1.09 0.05 4.39
CA PHE A 103 2.01 1.18 4.54
C PHE A 103 2.57 1.59 3.19
N THR A 104 2.28 2.82 2.73
CA THR A 104 2.53 3.23 1.34
C THR A 104 3.79 4.07 1.15
N MET A 105 4.65 4.19 2.17
CA MET A 105 5.85 5.03 2.12
C MET A 105 6.82 4.60 1.01
N GLY A 106 7.09 3.29 0.89
CA GLY A 106 7.99 2.79 -0.15
C GLY A 106 7.50 3.06 -1.58
N LEU A 107 6.18 3.02 -1.79
CA LEU A 107 5.56 3.31 -3.09
C LEU A 107 5.70 4.79 -3.49
N GLU A 108 5.70 5.70 -2.51
CA GLU A 108 5.99 7.13 -2.73
C GLU A 108 7.45 7.36 -3.12
N VAL A 109 8.38 6.67 -2.45
CA VAL A 109 9.81 6.77 -2.76
C VAL A 109 10.13 6.22 -4.15
N SER A 110 9.40 5.21 -4.60
CA SER A 110 9.41 4.72 -5.99
C SER A 110 8.79 5.68 -7.02
N ARG A 111 8.37 6.88 -6.59
CA ARG A 111 7.78 7.94 -7.42
C ARG A 111 6.50 7.53 -8.16
N ILE A 112 5.82 6.49 -7.70
CA ILE A 112 4.55 6.10 -8.29
C ILE A 112 3.53 7.21 -7.95
N PRO A 113 2.76 7.70 -8.94
CA PRO A 113 1.77 8.73 -8.68
C PRO A 113 0.79 8.32 -7.58
N SER A 114 0.58 9.19 -6.59
CA SER A 114 -0.27 8.90 -5.43
C SER A 114 -1.70 8.49 -5.78
N TRP A 115 -2.23 9.00 -6.88
CA TRP A 115 -3.56 8.65 -7.38
C TRP A 115 -3.61 7.22 -7.93
N GLU A 116 -2.54 6.72 -8.56
CA GLU A 116 -2.46 5.32 -9.01
C GLU A 116 -2.40 4.37 -7.83
N ILE A 117 -1.57 4.68 -6.82
CA ILE A 117 -1.49 3.90 -5.58
C ILE A 117 -2.87 3.82 -4.91
N ALA A 118 -3.55 4.96 -4.78
CA ALA A 118 -4.85 5.04 -4.15
C ALA A 118 -5.93 4.28 -4.92
N GLU A 119 -6.02 4.46 -6.24
CA GLU A 119 -7.00 3.79 -7.08
C GLU A 119 -6.86 2.27 -7.01
N GLU A 120 -5.65 1.73 -7.19
CA GLU A 120 -5.44 0.28 -7.26
C GLU A 120 -5.65 -0.41 -5.90
N ILE A 121 -5.20 0.22 -4.80
CA ILE A 121 -5.43 -0.32 -3.45
C ILE A 121 -6.92 -0.29 -3.10
N VAL A 122 -7.60 0.84 -3.31
CA VAL A 122 -9.03 0.97 -2.98
C VAL A 122 -9.87 0.03 -3.84
N GLN A 123 -9.53 -0.12 -5.12
CA GLN A 123 -10.21 -1.07 -6.01
C GLN A 123 -10.09 -2.51 -5.50
N ALA A 124 -8.89 -2.95 -5.16
CA ALA A 124 -8.66 -4.30 -4.64
C ALA A 124 -9.46 -4.56 -3.35
N ILE A 125 -9.48 -3.59 -2.41
CA ILE A 125 -10.28 -3.71 -1.18
C ILE A 125 -11.78 -3.75 -1.51
N LYS A 126 -12.24 -2.90 -2.44
CA LYS A 126 -13.65 -2.86 -2.81
C LYS A 126 -14.11 -4.17 -3.43
N GLU A 127 -13.32 -4.76 -4.31
CA GLU A 127 -13.63 -6.05 -4.92
C GLU A 127 -13.64 -7.17 -3.88
N HIS A 128 -12.65 -7.19 -2.98
CA HIS A 128 -12.59 -8.16 -1.88
C HIS A 128 -13.82 -8.05 -0.97
N SER A 129 -14.28 -6.83 -0.68
CA SER A 129 -15.45 -6.58 0.18
C SER A 129 -16.78 -7.10 -0.36
N ASN A 130 -16.84 -7.49 -1.64
CA ASN A 130 -18.05 -8.06 -2.23
C ASN A 130 -18.19 -9.57 -1.90
N GLY A 131 -17.15 -10.22 -1.40
CA GLY A 131 -17.18 -11.63 -0.97
C GLY A 131 -17.43 -11.80 0.54
N GLU A 132 -17.48 -13.05 0.99
CA GLU A 132 -17.34 -13.36 2.41
C GLU A 132 -15.88 -13.13 2.81
N THR A 133 -15.67 -12.43 3.93
CA THR A 133 -14.34 -12.01 4.38
C THR A 133 -14.28 -11.98 5.91
N THR A 134 -13.18 -12.49 6.48
CA THR A 134 -12.83 -12.38 7.90
C THR A 134 -12.30 -10.99 8.26
N ILE A 135 -11.76 -10.29 7.26
CA ILE A 135 -11.20 -8.95 7.40
C ILE A 135 -12.30 -7.97 7.77
N ARG A 136 -12.16 -7.33 8.92
CA ARG A 136 -13.08 -6.29 9.42
C ARG A 136 -12.52 -4.90 9.23
N LYS A 137 -11.19 -4.77 9.18
CA LYS A 137 -10.53 -3.46 9.14
C LYS A 137 -9.28 -3.46 8.28
N VAL A 138 -9.18 -2.46 7.42
CA VAL A 138 -7.98 -2.12 6.66
C VAL A 138 -7.51 -0.73 7.05
N VAL A 139 -6.30 -0.62 7.58
CA VAL A 139 -5.65 0.63 7.91
C VAL A 139 -4.63 0.97 6.84
N ILE A 140 -4.85 2.05 6.10
CA ILE A 140 -3.94 2.58 5.10
C ILE A 140 -3.11 3.69 5.74
N VAL A 141 -1.80 3.51 5.80
CA VAL A 141 -0.86 4.44 6.41
C VAL A 141 -0.08 5.16 5.31
N VAL A 142 -0.35 6.46 5.17
CA VAL A 142 0.22 7.32 4.13
C VAL A 142 1.27 8.27 4.68
N SER A 143 2.27 8.62 3.87
CA SER A 143 3.40 9.45 4.30
C SER A 143 3.26 10.93 3.94
N SER A 144 2.31 11.31 3.08
CA SER A 144 2.15 12.71 2.63
C SER A 144 0.70 13.18 2.50
N PRO A 145 0.45 14.50 2.59
CA PRO A 145 -0.88 15.08 2.34
C PRO A 145 -1.42 14.76 0.95
N ILE A 146 -0.55 14.63 -0.05
CA ILE A 146 -0.94 14.29 -1.43
C ILE A 146 -1.53 12.88 -1.47
N GLN A 147 -0.86 11.90 -0.86
CA GLN A 147 -1.42 10.54 -0.74
C GLN A 147 -2.73 10.53 0.04
N MET A 148 -2.82 11.26 1.16
CA MET A 148 -4.08 11.37 1.92
C MET A 148 -5.23 11.87 1.04
N SER A 149 -5.02 12.95 0.27
CA SER A 149 -6.03 13.48 -0.65
C SER A 149 -6.37 12.50 -1.78
N SER A 150 -5.39 11.77 -2.32
CA SER A 150 -5.64 10.74 -3.34
C SER A 150 -6.50 9.59 -2.81
N PHE A 151 -6.22 9.08 -1.61
CA PHE A 151 -7.03 8.03 -0.99
C PHE A 151 -8.42 8.53 -0.62
N GLN A 152 -8.55 9.74 -0.09
CA GLN A 152 -9.86 10.34 0.17
C GLN A 152 -10.68 10.42 -1.12
N PHE A 153 -10.07 10.90 -2.21
CA PHE A 153 -10.75 10.98 -3.50
C PHE A 153 -11.16 9.60 -4.03
N ALA A 154 -10.26 8.61 -3.99
CA ALA A 154 -10.54 7.25 -4.48
C ALA A 154 -11.68 6.58 -3.67
N LEU A 155 -11.65 6.72 -2.34
CA LEU A 155 -12.71 6.24 -1.45
C LEU A 155 -14.04 6.95 -1.72
N ASP A 156 -14.00 8.26 -2.02
CA ASP A 156 -15.20 9.04 -2.29
C ASP A 156 -15.83 8.75 -3.66
N ASN A 157 -15.01 8.32 -4.62
CA ASN A 157 -15.39 8.19 -6.02
C ASN A 157 -15.26 6.74 -6.53
N LEU A 158 -15.64 5.76 -5.72
CA LEU A 158 -15.60 4.33 -6.07
C LEU A 158 -16.28 3.96 -7.40
N ILE A 159 -17.27 4.75 -7.85
CA ILE A 159 -17.96 4.56 -9.14
C ILE A 159 -17.04 4.94 -10.32
N LEU A 160 -16.08 5.84 -10.11
CA LEU A 160 -15.10 6.28 -11.11
C LEU A 160 -13.82 5.45 -11.08
N VAL A 161 -13.52 4.79 -9.96
CA VAL A 161 -12.44 3.79 -9.90
C VAL A 161 -12.88 2.60 -10.77
N ARG A 162 -12.11 2.38 -11.85
CA ARG A 162 -12.40 1.50 -13.00
C ARG A 162 -13.43 0.38 -12.78
N GLN A 163 -14.50 0.42 -13.57
CA GLN A 163 -15.15 -0.80 -14.05
C GLN A 163 -14.31 -1.33 -15.23
N ARG A 164 -13.49 -2.36 -15.01
CA ARG A 164 -12.81 -3.09 -16.09
C ARG A 164 -13.35 -4.50 -16.19
#